data_AF-A0A4Q3ZCC2-F1
#
_entry.id   AF-A0A4Q3ZCC2-F1
#
_cell.length_a   1.000
_cell.length_b   1.000
_cell.length_c   1.000
_cell.angle_alpha   90.00
_cell.angle_beta   90.00
_cell.angle_gamma   90.00
#
_symmetry.space_group_name_H-M   'P 1'
#
loop_
_entity.id
_entity.type
_entity.pdbx_description
1 polymer ?
#
loop_
_entity_poly.entity_id
_entity_poly.type
_entity_poly.pdbx_seq_one_letter_code
_entity_poly.pdbx_strand_id
1 'polypeptide(L)'
;MGTVPRVKHPRRQHHSSMNSDPIAVSFAGNSRREKPMQMYWNRGTRALRIERSIRALALLMAVPGVTAAGNDASPGWAEVSIIFTERCVMCHSAVAGASKGLRLDDYAAALTGSERGVVLIPGDPSGSELIRRLRGESVPRMPFLSRPLAEDQIALIESWIAAGLPEASTEQ
;
A
#
# COMPACT_ATOMS: atom_id res chain seq x y z
N MET A 1 45.33 -35.50 -8.67
CA MET A 1 45.14 -35.45 -7.21
C MET A 1 45.78 -34.17 -6.68
N GLY A 2 45.02 -33.27 -6.07
CA GLY A 2 45.54 -32.02 -5.49
C GLY A 2 44.70 -31.63 -4.28
N THR A 3 45.29 -31.72 -3.09
CA THR A 3 44.65 -31.47 -1.79
C THR A 3 44.69 -29.98 -1.43
N VAL A 4 43.53 -29.36 -1.29
CA VAL A 4 43.37 -27.96 -0.82
C VAL A 4 43.39 -27.93 0.71
N PRO A 5 44.15 -27.03 1.37
CA PRO A 5 44.16 -26.93 2.82
C PRO A 5 42.92 -26.19 3.36
N ARG A 6 42.35 -26.73 4.43
CA ARG A 6 41.15 -26.27 5.13
C ARG A 6 41.49 -25.16 6.13
N VAL A 7 41.04 -23.94 5.87
CA VAL A 7 41.16 -22.80 6.79
C VAL A 7 40.12 -22.94 7.91
N LYS A 8 40.56 -22.88 9.17
CA LYS A 8 39.71 -22.93 10.37
C LYS A 8 39.30 -21.50 10.76
N HIS A 9 37.99 -21.22 10.81
CA HIS A 9 37.46 -19.99 11.39
C HIS A 9 37.30 -20.12 12.92
N PRO A 10 37.65 -19.09 13.72
CA PRO A 10 37.37 -19.07 15.15
C PRO A 10 35.90 -18.78 15.44
N ARG A 11 35.28 -19.61 16.28
CA ARG A 11 33.96 -19.39 16.91
C ARG A 11 34.04 -18.16 17.82
N ARG A 12 33.23 -17.13 17.57
CA ARG A 12 33.00 -16.03 18.51
C ARG A 12 31.79 -16.35 19.38
N GLN A 13 31.97 -16.22 20.69
CA GLN A 13 31.06 -16.66 21.74
C GLN A 13 29.92 -15.65 21.97
N HIS A 14 28.78 -16.19 22.40
CA HIS A 14 27.61 -15.45 22.88
C HIS A 14 27.91 -14.81 24.23
N HIS A 15 27.59 -13.52 24.38
CA HIS A 15 27.41 -12.89 25.69
C HIS A 15 25.93 -12.55 25.87
N SER A 16 25.24 -13.36 26.67
CA SER A 16 24.05 -12.94 27.41
C SER A 16 24.51 -12.09 28.58
N SER A 17 23.93 -10.90 28.76
CA SER A 17 23.92 -10.21 30.04
C SER A 17 22.53 -9.65 30.26
N MET A 18 21.89 -10.16 31.31
CA MET A 18 20.68 -9.65 31.90
C MET A 18 20.87 -8.18 32.31
N ASN A 19 19.82 -7.38 32.19
CA ASN A 19 19.48 -6.45 33.26
C ASN A 19 17.97 -6.21 33.33
N SER A 20 17.43 -6.66 34.45
CA SER A 20 16.17 -6.30 35.12
C SER A 20 16.14 -4.76 35.34
N ASP A 21 15.01 -4.05 35.32
CA ASP A 21 13.94 -4.09 36.31
C ASP A 21 12.69 -3.34 35.82
N PRO A 22 11.46 -3.78 36.17
CA PRO A 22 10.25 -2.98 36.08
C PRO A 22 9.93 -2.33 37.44
N ILE A 23 9.80 -1.01 37.49
CA ILE A 23 9.18 -0.33 38.64
C ILE A 23 7.75 0.05 38.27
N ALA A 24 6.83 -0.86 38.60
CA ALA A 24 5.42 -0.56 38.76
C ALA A 24 5.18 -0.21 40.23
N VAL A 25 4.60 0.97 40.50
CA VAL A 25 4.07 1.31 41.82
C VAL A 25 2.60 1.62 41.64
N SER A 26 1.75 0.84 42.30
CA SER A 26 0.30 1.00 42.34
C SER A 26 -0.17 1.10 43.79
N PHE A 27 -1.33 1.75 43.92
CA PHE A 27 -2.28 1.77 45.04
C PHE A 27 -1.87 2.49 46.33
N ALA A 28 -2.64 3.53 46.67
CA ALA A 28 -3.60 3.43 47.78
C ALA A 28 -4.59 4.59 47.70
N GLY A 29 -5.87 4.26 47.56
CA GLY A 29 -6.94 5.22 47.83
C GLY A 29 -7.00 5.52 49.32
N ASN A 30 -7.41 6.74 49.67
CA ASN A 30 -8.03 6.97 50.96
C ASN A 30 -9.13 8.02 50.82
N SER A 31 -10.33 7.55 51.10
CA SER A 31 -11.54 8.33 51.31
C SER A 31 -11.42 9.24 52.52
N ARG A 32 -11.79 10.53 52.37
CA ARG A 32 -12.48 11.22 53.45
C ARG A 32 -13.32 12.38 52.94
N ARG A 33 -14.56 12.41 53.43
CA ARG A 33 -15.56 13.45 53.18
C ARG A 33 -15.28 14.61 54.13
N GLU A 34 -15.26 15.82 53.60
CA GLU A 34 -15.64 17.02 54.35
C GLU A 34 -16.30 18.06 53.43
N LYS A 35 -17.59 18.30 53.68
CA LYS A 35 -18.29 19.59 53.51
C LYS A 35 -18.53 20.08 54.94
N PRO A 36 -18.69 21.39 55.26
CA PRO A 36 -19.12 22.48 54.37
C PRO A 36 -18.42 23.84 54.63
N MET A 37 -18.55 24.81 53.74
CA MET A 37 -19.01 26.14 54.18
C MET A 37 -19.58 26.92 52.99
N GLN A 38 -20.90 27.02 53.01
CA GLN A 38 -21.68 28.04 52.34
C GLN A 38 -21.11 29.44 52.59
N MET A 39 -20.75 30.15 51.52
CA MET A 39 -20.87 31.59 51.50
C MET A 39 -21.44 32.02 50.15
N TYR A 40 -22.68 32.48 50.26
CA TYR A 40 -23.49 33.13 49.24
C TYR A 40 -22.91 34.48 48.81
N TRP A 41 -23.63 35.10 47.86
CA TRP A 41 -23.48 36.42 47.23
C TRP A 41 -22.73 36.32 45.88
N ASN A 42 -23.32 36.62 44.73
CA ASN A 42 -24.42 37.53 44.41
C ASN A 42 -24.95 37.12 43.00
N ARG A 43 -26.25 36.83 42.84
CA ARG A 43 -27.26 37.75 42.32
C ARG A 43 -26.93 38.30 40.91
N GLY A 44 -27.53 37.68 39.89
CA GLY A 44 -27.47 38.17 38.51
C GLY A 44 -28.49 37.47 37.58
N THR A 45 -29.67 38.07 37.48
CA THR A 45 -30.58 38.06 36.32
C THR A 45 -31.06 36.72 35.73
N ARG A 46 -32.25 36.33 36.19
CA ARG A 46 -33.46 36.00 35.41
C ARG A 46 -33.27 35.42 34.00
N ALA A 47 -33.65 34.14 33.91
CA ALA A 47 -34.18 33.41 32.77
C ALA A 47 -34.66 34.24 31.56
N LEU A 48 -34.13 33.91 30.38
CA LEU A 48 -34.96 33.71 29.20
C LEU A 48 -34.59 32.39 28.54
N ARG A 49 -35.48 31.41 28.70
CA ARG A 49 -35.54 30.17 27.93
C ARG A 49 -36.13 30.56 26.57
N ILE A 50 -35.31 30.78 25.56
CA ILE A 50 -35.80 30.96 24.18
C ILE A 50 -35.74 29.59 23.51
N GLU A 51 -36.81 28.84 23.69
CA GLU A 51 -37.10 27.65 22.91
C GLU A 51 -37.73 28.08 21.56
N ARG A 52 -37.12 27.62 20.47
CA ARG A 52 -37.75 27.23 19.18
C ARG A 52 -38.50 28.32 18.39
N SER A 53 -37.91 28.75 17.27
CA SER A 53 -38.60 29.24 16.06
C SER A 53 -37.61 29.17 14.88
N ILE A 54 -37.59 28.07 14.11
CA ILE A 54 -38.27 27.90 12.81
C ILE A 54 -37.69 28.80 11.69
N ARG A 55 -36.86 28.14 10.86
CA ARG A 55 -36.78 28.17 9.39
C ARG A 55 -36.32 29.44 8.66
N ALA A 56 -35.46 29.14 7.68
CA ALA A 56 -35.33 29.76 6.36
C ALA A 56 -34.53 31.06 6.24
N LEU A 57 -33.22 30.88 6.04
CA LEU A 57 -32.55 31.53 4.91
C LEU A 57 -31.45 30.60 4.39
N ALA A 58 -31.87 29.44 3.83
CA ALA A 58 -31.01 28.63 2.98
C ALA A 58 -30.82 29.40 1.69
N LEU A 59 -29.80 30.26 1.66
CA LEU A 59 -29.39 30.97 0.46
C LEU A 59 -28.90 29.92 -0.54
N LEU A 60 -29.65 29.82 -1.62
CA LEU A 60 -29.55 28.85 -2.70
C LEU A 60 -28.30 29.10 -3.56
N MET A 61 -27.11 28.81 -3.03
CA MET A 61 -25.93 28.60 -3.86
C MET A 61 -26.06 27.23 -4.52
N ALA A 62 -26.84 27.15 -5.59
CA ALA A 62 -26.78 26.02 -6.51
C ALA A 62 -25.42 26.08 -7.21
N VAL A 63 -24.41 25.45 -6.60
CA VAL A 63 -23.15 25.13 -7.26
C VAL A 63 -23.51 24.06 -8.31
N PRO A 64 -23.44 24.35 -9.62
CA PRO A 64 -23.49 23.27 -10.60
C PRO A 64 -22.29 22.37 -10.30
N GLY A 65 -22.56 21.12 -9.93
CA GLY A 65 -21.53 20.12 -9.72
C GLY A 65 -20.73 20.01 -11.01
N VAL A 66 -19.46 20.40 -10.96
CA VAL A 66 -18.50 20.02 -11.99
C VAL A 66 -18.46 18.50 -11.98
N THR A 67 -19.16 17.88 -12.92
CA THR A 67 -18.92 16.48 -13.25
C THR A 67 -17.53 16.47 -13.86
N ALA A 68 -16.52 16.11 -13.06
CA ALA A 68 -15.29 15.62 -13.63
C ALA A 68 -15.70 14.42 -14.50
N ALA A 69 -15.63 14.59 -15.82
CA ALA A 69 -15.53 13.46 -16.71
C ALA A 69 -14.21 12.78 -16.29
N GLY A 70 -14.31 11.84 -15.36
CA GLY A 70 -13.25 10.87 -15.18
C GLY A 70 -13.10 10.21 -16.53
N ASN A 71 -11.91 10.28 -17.11
CA ASN A 71 -11.63 9.54 -18.33
C ASN A 71 -11.78 8.07 -17.93
N ASP A 72 -12.92 7.46 -18.28
CA ASP A 72 -13.22 6.03 -18.01
C ASP A 72 -12.34 5.10 -18.88
N ALA A 73 -11.26 5.64 -19.43
CA ALA A 73 -10.33 4.90 -20.23
C ALA A 73 -9.52 3.93 -19.37
N SER A 74 -9.60 2.64 -19.70
CA SER A 74 -8.70 1.65 -19.12
C SER A 74 -7.29 1.87 -19.69
N PRO A 75 -6.23 1.73 -18.87
CA PRO A 75 -4.85 1.91 -19.35
C PRO A 75 -4.51 0.84 -20.38
N GLY A 76 -3.61 1.19 -21.31
CA GLY A 76 -3.07 0.28 -22.31
C GLY A 76 -1.63 -0.11 -22.00
N TRP A 77 -1.01 -0.80 -22.96
CA TRP A 77 0.40 -1.19 -22.87
C TRP A 77 1.33 0.04 -22.81
N ALA A 78 0.98 1.13 -23.50
CA ALA A 78 1.80 2.33 -23.53
C ALA A 78 2.07 2.89 -22.12
N GLU A 79 1.04 2.98 -21.28
CA GLU A 79 1.17 3.49 -19.91
C GLU A 79 1.89 2.49 -18.99
N VAL A 80 1.56 1.20 -19.10
CA VAL A 80 2.16 0.13 -18.27
C VAL A 80 3.63 -0.12 -18.61
N SER A 81 4.00 -0.04 -19.89
CA SER A 81 5.36 -0.29 -20.36
C SER A 81 6.38 0.72 -19.81
N ILE A 82 5.94 1.91 -19.40
CA ILE A 82 6.79 2.89 -18.70
C ILE A 82 7.28 2.30 -17.37
N ILE A 83 6.36 1.75 -16.57
CA ILE A 83 6.69 1.12 -15.29
C ILE A 83 7.61 -0.09 -15.53
N PHE A 84 7.32 -0.91 -16.54
CA PHE A 84 8.14 -2.08 -16.84
C PHE A 84 9.55 -1.67 -17.27
N THR A 85 9.68 -0.64 -18.11
CA THR A 85 10.98 -0.11 -18.54
C THR A 85 11.82 0.34 -17.36
N GLU A 86 11.24 1.07 -16.41
CA GLU A 86 11.95 1.60 -15.25
C GLU A 86 12.27 0.56 -14.17
N ARG A 87 11.39 -0.44 -14.00
CA ARG A 87 11.41 -1.31 -12.81
C ARG A 87 11.69 -2.79 -13.10
N CYS A 88 11.57 -3.24 -14.34
CA CYS A 88 11.53 -4.67 -14.68
C CYS A 88 12.52 -5.07 -15.80
N VAL A 89 12.64 -4.26 -16.85
CA VAL A 89 13.38 -4.56 -18.08
C VAL A 89 14.88 -4.80 -17.84
N MET A 90 15.43 -4.30 -16.72
CA MET A 90 16.81 -4.59 -16.30
C MET A 90 17.13 -6.08 -16.15
N CYS A 91 16.12 -6.92 -15.88
CA CYS A 91 16.26 -8.37 -15.76
C CYS A 91 15.29 -9.15 -16.67
N HIS A 92 14.15 -8.54 -17.04
CA HIS A 92 13.08 -9.16 -17.83
C HIS A 92 12.99 -8.54 -19.23
N SER A 93 14.09 -8.59 -19.97
CA SER A 93 14.15 -8.13 -21.36
C SER A 93 14.99 -9.07 -22.22
N ALA A 94 14.85 -8.98 -23.53
CA ALA A 94 15.67 -9.77 -24.45
C ALA A 94 17.18 -9.51 -24.22
N VAL A 95 17.55 -8.25 -24.02
CA VAL A 95 18.95 -7.83 -23.82
C VAL A 95 19.50 -8.29 -22.48
N ALA A 96 18.68 -8.30 -21.43
CA ALA A 96 19.07 -8.76 -20.09
C ALA A 96 19.01 -10.30 -19.92
N GLY A 97 18.72 -11.04 -20.98
CA GLY A 97 18.64 -12.50 -20.97
C GLY A 97 17.33 -13.07 -20.43
N ALA A 98 16.28 -12.24 -20.30
CA ALA A 98 14.92 -12.62 -19.91
C ALA A 98 14.88 -13.58 -18.71
N SER A 99 15.09 -13.06 -17.50
CA SER A 99 15.13 -13.87 -16.29
C SER A 99 13.90 -14.79 -16.18
N LYS A 100 14.15 -16.10 -16.11
CA LYS A 100 13.12 -17.17 -16.13
C LYS A 100 12.26 -17.17 -17.41
N GLY A 101 12.84 -16.75 -18.54
CA GLY A 101 12.20 -16.61 -19.84
C GLY A 101 11.09 -15.56 -19.90
N LEU A 102 10.93 -14.72 -18.88
CA LEU A 102 9.92 -13.66 -18.88
C LEU A 102 10.49 -12.39 -19.51
N ARG A 103 9.75 -11.85 -20.48
CA ARG A 103 10.01 -10.58 -21.16
C ARG A 103 8.88 -9.59 -20.85
N LEU A 104 9.25 -8.38 -20.48
CA LEU A 104 8.33 -7.26 -20.17
C LEU A 104 8.71 -6.00 -20.97
N ASP A 105 9.62 -6.13 -21.94
CA ASP A 105 10.09 -5.09 -22.86
C ASP A 105 9.29 -5.02 -24.16
N ASP A 106 8.40 -5.98 -24.39
CA ASP A 106 7.57 -6.11 -25.59
C ASP A 106 6.21 -6.69 -25.21
N TYR A 107 5.14 -6.17 -25.83
CA TYR A 107 3.77 -6.55 -25.52
C TYR A 107 3.49 -8.03 -25.80
N ALA A 108 3.79 -8.49 -27.02
CA ALA A 108 3.55 -9.87 -27.41
C ALA A 108 4.38 -10.87 -26.58
N ALA A 109 5.61 -10.50 -26.24
CA ALA A 109 6.47 -11.30 -25.39
C ALA A 109 5.95 -11.37 -23.94
N ALA A 110 5.40 -10.28 -23.39
CA ALA A 110 4.80 -10.27 -22.06
C ALA A 110 3.59 -11.22 -21.96
N LEU A 111 2.77 -11.27 -23.01
CA LEU A 111 1.62 -12.19 -23.07
C LEU A 111 2.01 -13.66 -23.20
N THR A 112 3.17 -13.95 -23.78
CA THR A 112 3.69 -15.32 -23.89
C THR A 112 3.98 -15.94 -22.51
N GLY A 113 4.31 -15.11 -21.52
CA GLY A 113 4.59 -15.53 -20.14
C GLY A 113 6.04 -15.89 -19.90
N SER A 114 6.29 -16.84 -19.01
CA SER A 114 7.64 -17.25 -18.56
C SER A 114 7.91 -18.72 -18.86
N GLU A 115 9.12 -19.19 -18.58
CA GLU A 115 9.47 -20.63 -18.59
C GLU A 115 8.55 -21.50 -17.72
N ARG A 116 7.87 -20.89 -16.73
CA ARG A 116 6.93 -21.59 -15.83
C ARG A 116 5.47 -21.48 -16.29
N GLY A 117 5.23 -20.91 -17.47
CA GLY A 117 3.90 -20.71 -18.04
C GLY A 117 3.37 -19.29 -17.85
N VAL A 118 2.04 -19.20 -17.83
CA VAL A 118 1.28 -17.93 -17.85
C VAL A 118 1.61 -17.06 -16.64
N VAL A 119 1.92 -15.79 -16.90
CA VAL A 119 2.24 -14.78 -15.87
C VAL A 119 1.14 -13.73 -15.73
N LEU A 120 0.45 -13.44 -16.83
CA LEU A 120 -0.64 -12.48 -16.94
C LEU A 120 -1.91 -13.23 -17.36
N ILE A 121 -2.97 -13.10 -16.58
CA ILE A 121 -4.28 -13.71 -16.86
C ILE A 121 -5.25 -12.57 -17.21
N PRO A 122 -5.68 -12.45 -18.47
CA PRO A 122 -6.61 -11.40 -18.88
C PRO A 122 -7.88 -11.43 -18.02
N GLY A 123 -8.26 -10.29 -17.44
CA GLY A 123 -9.44 -10.16 -16.58
C GLY A 123 -9.27 -10.67 -15.14
N ASP A 124 -8.14 -11.27 -14.79
CA ASP A 124 -7.87 -11.75 -13.42
C ASP A 124 -6.50 -11.26 -12.89
N PRO A 125 -6.47 -10.02 -12.34
CA PRO A 125 -5.28 -9.49 -11.69
C PRO A 125 -4.82 -10.35 -10.51
N SER A 126 -5.76 -10.89 -9.72
CA SER A 126 -5.45 -11.63 -8.49
C SER A 126 -4.82 -12.99 -8.76
N GLY A 127 -5.24 -13.67 -9.82
CA GLY A 127 -4.66 -14.93 -10.28
C GLY A 127 -3.36 -14.75 -11.06
N SER A 128 -3.09 -13.54 -11.58
CA SER A 128 -1.87 -13.23 -12.33
C SER A 128 -0.62 -13.32 -11.44
N GLU A 129 0.32 -14.18 -11.80
CA GLU A 129 1.57 -14.37 -11.05
C GLU A 129 2.37 -13.07 -10.95
N LEU A 130 2.29 -12.17 -11.95
CA LEU A 130 2.94 -10.85 -11.87
C LEU A 130 2.48 -10.05 -10.63
N ILE A 131 1.17 -9.92 -10.42
CA ILE A 131 0.61 -9.16 -9.30
C ILE A 131 0.97 -9.82 -7.98
N ARG A 132 0.82 -11.14 -7.88
CA ARG A 132 1.19 -11.90 -6.69
C ARG A 132 2.66 -11.68 -6.30
N ARG A 133 3.55 -11.54 -7.28
CA ARG A 133 4.97 -11.21 -7.06
C ARG A 133 5.18 -9.77 -6.59
N LEU A 134 4.46 -8.81 -7.17
CA LEU A 134 4.55 -7.39 -6.81
C LEU A 134 4.04 -7.14 -5.37
N ARG A 135 2.93 -7.78 -5.01
CA ARG A 135 2.30 -7.77 -3.68
C ARG A 135 3.08 -8.58 -2.64
N GLY A 136 3.99 -9.47 -3.08
CA GLY A 136 4.81 -10.29 -2.18
C GLY A 136 4.12 -11.57 -1.69
N GLU A 137 3.01 -11.95 -2.33
CA GLU A 137 2.26 -13.18 -2.09
C GLU A 137 2.91 -14.40 -2.75
N SER A 138 3.85 -14.18 -3.67
CA SER A 138 4.66 -15.21 -4.32
C SER A 138 6.16 -14.88 -4.27
N VAL A 139 7.00 -15.92 -4.16
CA VAL A 139 8.44 -15.79 -3.88
C VAL A 139 9.35 -16.23 -5.03
N PRO A 140 10.48 -15.53 -5.28
CA PRO A 140 10.83 -14.21 -4.73
C PRO A 140 9.85 -13.09 -5.12
N ARG A 141 9.67 -12.15 -4.18
CA ARG A 141 8.95 -10.89 -4.37
C ARG A 141 9.63 -10.03 -5.43
N MET A 142 8.84 -9.33 -6.24
CA MET A 142 9.33 -8.40 -7.25
C MET A 142 9.03 -6.94 -6.90
N PRO A 143 9.89 -5.99 -7.30
CA PRO A 143 11.20 -6.20 -7.92
C PRO A 143 12.21 -6.80 -6.92
N PHE A 144 13.09 -7.69 -7.40
CA PHE A 144 14.00 -8.45 -6.54
C PHE A 144 15.07 -7.56 -5.90
N LEU A 145 15.27 -7.67 -4.58
CA LEU A 145 16.24 -6.88 -3.80
C LEU A 145 16.16 -5.36 -4.02
N SER A 146 15.01 -4.86 -4.47
CA SER A 146 14.76 -3.44 -4.68
C SER A 146 13.54 -3.00 -3.86
N ARG A 147 13.29 -1.69 -3.86
CA ARG A 147 12.09 -1.14 -3.23
C ARG A 147 10.83 -1.63 -3.95
N PRO A 148 9.73 -1.89 -3.20
CA PRO A 148 8.39 -2.07 -3.76
C PRO A 148 8.07 -1.03 -4.83
N LEU A 149 7.21 -1.40 -5.79
CA LEU A 149 6.49 -0.40 -6.58
C LEU A 149 5.57 0.40 -5.64
N ALA A 150 5.25 1.62 -6.05
CA ALA A 150 4.24 2.40 -5.38
C ALA A 150 2.84 1.80 -5.66
N GLU A 151 1.89 2.04 -4.74
CA GLU A 151 0.56 1.42 -4.80
C GLU A 151 -0.22 1.80 -6.06
N ASP A 152 -0.07 3.04 -6.52
CA ASP A 152 -0.64 3.56 -7.76
C ASP A 152 -0.08 2.85 -9.01
N GLN A 153 1.22 2.56 -9.02
CA GLN A 153 1.84 1.80 -10.10
C GLN A 153 1.33 0.36 -10.15
N ILE A 154 1.16 -0.29 -9.00
CA ILE A 154 0.59 -1.65 -8.96
C ILE A 154 -0.88 -1.60 -9.40
N ALA A 155 -1.65 -0.60 -8.94
CA ALA A 155 -3.04 -0.42 -9.33
C ALA A 155 -3.21 -0.18 -10.84
N LEU A 156 -2.28 0.53 -11.49
CA LEU A 156 -2.28 0.71 -12.95
C LEU A 156 -2.07 -0.61 -13.69
N ILE A 157 -1.17 -1.47 -13.20
CA ILE A 157 -0.95 -2.79 -13.79
C ILE A 157 -2.17 -3.68 -13.55
N GLU A 158 -2.76 -3.64 -12.34
CA GLU A 158 -3.97 -4.39 -12.01
C GLU A 158 -5.15 -3.99 -12.90
N SER A 159 -5.36 -2.69 -13.13
CA SER A 159 -6.44 -2.22 -14.01
C SER A 159 -6.22 -2.58 -15.47
N TRP A 160 -4.97 -2.53 -15.96
CA TRP A 160 -4.63 -3.03 -17.30
C TRP A 160 -4.91 -4.52 -17.46
N ILE A 161 -4.56 -5.33 -16.46
CA ILE A 161 -4.88 -6.77 -16.46
C ILE A 161 -6.39 -6.99 -16.41
N ALA A 162 -7.11 -6.27 -15.55
CA ALA A 162 -8.55 -6.36 -15.42
C ALA A 162 -9.28 -6.00 -16.72
N ALA A 163 -8.75 -5.02 -17.47
CA ALA A 163 -9.26 -4.62 -18.79
C ALA A 163 -8.96 -5.63 -19.91
N GLY A 164 -8.28 -6.75 -19.62
CA GLY A 164 -7.98 -7.79 -20.59
C GLY A 164 -6.67 -7.59 -21.35
N LEU A 165 -5.71 -6.84 -20.77
CA LEU A 165 -4.38 -6.58 -21.34
C LEU A 165 -4.43 -5.86 -22.70
N PRO A 166 -5.24 -4.79 -22.89
CA PRO A 166 -5.33 -4.14 -24.19
C PRO A 166 -3.99 -3.50 -24.56
N GLU A 167 -3.62 -3.57 -25.84
CA GLU A 167 -2.40 -2.93 -26.35
C GLU A 167 -2.56 -1.40 -26.38
N ALA A 168 -3.67 -0.92 -26.93
CA ALA A 168 -4.06 0.49 -26.88
C ALA A 168 -4.93 0.77 -25.66
N SER A 169 -4.83 1.97 -25.09
CA SER A 169 -5.81 2.42 -24.10
C SER A 169 -7.20 2.46 -24.72
N THR A 170 -8.20 2.00 -23.98
CA THR A 170 -9.58 1.91 -24.46
C THR A 170 -10.42 2.89 -23.67
N GLU A 171 -10.98 3.89 -24.37
CA GLU A 171 -12.02 4.77 -23.84
C GLU A 171 -13.34 3.97 -23.87
N GLN A 172 -13.95 3.76 -22.70
CA GLN A 172 -15.16 2.94 -22.55
C GLN A 172 -16.42 3.71 -22.93
#